data_AF-A0A7M7JZX4-F1
#
_entry.id   AF-A0A7M7JZX4-F1
#
_cell.length_a   1.000
_cell.length_b   1.000
_cell.length_c   1.000
_cell.angle_alpha   90.00
_cell.angle_beta   90.00
_cell.angle_gamma   90.00
#
_symmetry.space_group_name_H-M   'P 1'
#
loop_
_entity.id
_entity.type
_entity.pdbx_description
1 polymer ?
#
loop_
_entity_poly.entity_id
_entity_poly.type
_entity_poly.pdbx_seq_one_letter_code
_entity_poly.pdbx_strand_id
1 'polypeptide(L)'
;MSGRLYNNLVALLPQFRVDPNRPGKCFGEFIRNNLNKGFPEGERSVKVDVKLWQENYEALRVLAASTDQKRFPRRYTSTATGITSEQCSQAIDEYLHNTKASEGDRETSITSALKKWLNI
;
A
#
# COMPACT_ATOMS: atom_id res chain seq x y z
N MET A 1 -6.41 28.00 -9.68
CA MET A 1 -6.24 27.42 -8.32
C MET A 1 -5.58 26.03 -8.37
N SER A 2 -4.58 25.80 -9.23
CA SER A 2 -3.83 24.52 -9.27
C SER A 2 -2.64 24.51 -8.30
N GLY A 3 -1.99 25.65 -8.10
CA GLY A 3 -0.76 25.73 -7.27
C GLY A 3 -0.96 25.34 -5.80
N ARG A 4 -2.04 25.81 -5.16
CA ARG A 4 -2.39 25.40 -3.79
C ARG A 4 -2.62 23.89 -3.67
N LEU A 5 -3.21 23.29 -4.69
CA LEU A 5 -3.52 21.86 -4.74
C LEU A 5 -2.22 21.04 -4.83
N TYR A 6 -1.30 21.47 -5.70
CA TYR A 6 0.03 20.87 -5.80
C TYR A 6 0.78 20.92 -4.45
N ASN A 7 0.82 22.09 -3.79
CA ASN A 7 1.49 22.24 -2.50
C ASN A 7 0.89 21.33 -1.42
N ASN A 8 -0.43 21.19 -1.38
CA ASN A 8 -1.10 20.29 -0.46
C ASN A 8 -0.79 18.81 -0.73
N LEU A 9 -0.71 18.41 -2.02
CA LEU A 9 -0.31 17.05 -2.39
C LEU A 9 1.15 16.77 -2.01
N VAL A 10 2.06 17.72 -2.27
CA VAL A 10 3.48 17.59 -1.89
C VAL A 10 3.63 17.44 -0.38
N ALA A 11 2.84 18.18 0.41
CA ALA A 11 2.85 18.06 1.87
C ALA A 11 2.38 16.68 2.39
N LEU A 12 1.58 15.93 1.61
CA LEU A 12 1.13 14.57 1.95
C LEU A 12 2.14 13.48 1.58
N LEU A 13 3.02 13.72 0.60
CA LEU A 13 3.98 12.72 0.11
C LEU A 13 4.89 12.10 1.19
N PRO A 14 5.36 12.81 2.22
CA PRO A 14 6.22 12.23 3.26
C PRO A 14 5.55 11.09 4.05
N GLN A 15 4.22 11.07 4.12
CA GLN A 15 3.48 10.01 4.81
C GLN A 15 3.55 8.67 4.04
N PHE A 16 3.69 8.74 2.72
CA PHE A 16 3.82 7.59 1.84
C PHE A 16 5.30 7.32 1.54
N ARG A 17 5.91 6.46 2.37
CA ARG A 17 7.30 6.03 2.23
C ARG A 17 7.53 5.31 0.89
N VAL A 18 8.71 5.51 0.31
CA VAL A 18 9.19 4.76 -0.85
C VAL A 18 9.98 3.57 -0.33
N ASP A 19 9.59 2.37 -0.73
CA ASP A 19 10.28 1.13 -0.39
C ASP A 19 11.27 0.79 -1.52
N PRO A 20 12.60 0.86 -1.27
CA PRO A 20 13.60 0.55 -2.29
C PRO A 20 13.62 -0.92 -2.70
N ASN A 21 13.05 -1.82 -1.89
CA ASN A 21 13.04 -3.26 -2.17
C ASN A 21 11.91 -3.69 -3.12
N ARG A 22 10.98 -2.79 -3.44
CA ARG A 22 9.81 -3.07 -4.30
C ARG A 22 9.65 -2.02 -5.41
N PRO A 23 10.66 -1.83 -6.28
CA PRO A 23 10.59 -0.85 -7.36
C PRO A 23 9.41 -1.16 -8.30
N GLY A 24 8.68 -0.14 -8.72
CA GLY A 24 7.53 -0.24 -9.63
C GLY A 24 6.24 -0.78 -9.01
N LYS A 25 6.30 -1.39 -7.81
CA LYS A 25 5.13 -1.82 -7.02
C LYS A 25 4.88 -0.95 -5.80
N CYS A 26 5.82 -0.05 -5.48
CA CYS A 26 5.70 0.82 -4.33
C CYS A 26 4.63 1.89 -4.56
N PHE A 27 3.65 1.95 -3.65
CA PHE A 27 2.59 2.95 -3.71
C PHE A 27 3.11 4.38 -3.61
N GLY A 28 4.11 4.63 -2.77
CA GLY A 28 4.74 5.94 -2.67
C GLY A 28 5.43 6.39 -3.96
N GLU A 29 6.04 5.45 -4.69
CA GLU A 29 6.65 5.71 -6.00
C GLU A 29 5.56 6.00 -7.05
N PHE A 30 4.49 5.21 -7.06
CA PHE A 30 3.34 5.39 -7.95
C PHE A 30 2.70 6.78 -7.81
N ILE A 31 2.48 7.25 -6.57
CA ILE A 31 1.90 8.58 -6.32
C ILE A 31 2.82 9.68 -6.90
N ARG A 32 4.12 9.61 -6.64
CA ARG A 32 5.09 10.60 -7.13
C ARG A 32 5.15 10.61 -8.66
N ASN A 33 5.15 9.44 -9.28
CA ASN A 33 5.12 9.30 -10.73
C ASN A 33 3.84 9.87 -11.33
N ASN A 34 2.69 9.64 -10.72
CA ASN A 34 1.42 10.23 -11.16
C ASN A 34 1.40 11.76 -10.97
N LEU A 35 1.92 12.26 -9.86
CA LEU A 35 2.03 13.69 -9.59
C LEU A 35 2.86 14.38 -10.67
N ASN A 36 4.02 13.82 -11.02
CA ASN A 36 4.90 14.36 -12.06
C ASN A 36 4.24 14.33 -13.45
N LYS A 37 3.42 13.33 -13.74
CA LYS A 37 2.65 13.27 -15.00
C LYS A 37 1.52 14.30 -15.05
N GLY A 38 0.83 14.52 -13.94
CA GLY A 38 -0.28 15.48 -13.86
C GLY A 38 0.16 16.93 -13.72
N PHE A 39 1.32 17.17 -13.11
CA PHE A 39 1.92 18.48 -12.87
C PHE A 39 3.33 18.54 -13.46
N PRO A 40 3.48 18.54 -14.79
CA PRO A 40 4.79 18.55 -15.45
C PRO A 40 5.64 19.78 -15.10
N GLU A 41 5.00 20.92 -14.82
CA GLU A 41 5.67 22.16 -14.40
C GLU A 41 5.45 22.46 -12.90
N GLY A 42 5.07 21.43 -12.12
CA GLY A 42 4.76 21.56 -10.71
C GLY A 42 3.63 22.56 -10.46
N GLU A 43 3.86 23.52 -9.55
CA GLU A 43 2.89 24.56 -9.16
C GLU A 43 2.43 25.43 -10.34
N ARG A 44 3.28 25.60 -11.36
CA ARG A 44 3.01 26.46 -12.53
C ARG A 44 2.18 25.77 -13.61
N SER A 45 1.89 24.49 -13.45
CA SER A 45 1.12 23.71 -14.43
C SER A 45 -0.27 24.33 -14.64
N VAL A 46 -0.51 24.80 -15.87
CA VAL A 46 -1.75 25.52 -16.24
C VAL A 46 -2.85 24.56 -16.70
N LYS A 47 -2.48 23.47 -17.38
CA LYS A 47 -3.41 22.46 -17.91
C LYS A 47 -3.53 21.28 -16.93
N VAL A 48 -4.16 21.52 -15.80
CA VAL A 48 -4.42 20.49 -14.78
C VAL A 48 -5.93 20.32 -14.62
N ASP A 49 -6.39 19.07 -14.63
CA ASP A 49 -7.76 18.76 -14.21
C ASP A 49 -7.87 18.90 -12.69
N VAL A 50 -8.26 20.11 -12.26
CA VAL A 50 -8.34 20.48 -10.84
C VAL A 50 -9.32 19.58 -10.10
N LYS A 51 -10.43 19.16 -10.73
CA LYS A 51 -11.46 18.36 -10.06
C LYS A 51 -10.94 16.96 -9.75
N LEU A 52 -10.34 16.29 -10.75
CA LEU A 52 -9.75 14.97 -10.57
C LEU A 52 -8.67 14.97 -9.48
N TRP A 53 -7.78 15.97 -9.51
CA TRP A 53 -6.70 16.06 -8.53
C TRP A 53 -7.18 16.45 -7.12
N GLN A 54 -8.30 17.16 -7.02
CA GLN A 54 -8.96 17.44 -5.74
C GLN A 54 -9.54 16.16 -5.13
N GLU A 55 -10.22 15.35 -5.93
CA GLU A 55 -10.76 14.03 -5.51
C GLU A 55 -9.61 13.10 -5.08
N ASN A 56 -8.52 13.07 -5.85
CA ASN A 56 -7.31 12.30 -5.51
C ASN A 56 -6.68 12.80 -4.20
N TYR A 57 -6.59 14.11 -3.99
CA TYR A 57 -6.08 14.69 -2.75
C TYR A 57 -6.93 14.26 -1.54
N GLU A 58 -8.26 14.32 -1.65
CA GLU A 58 -9.15 13.91 -0.57
C GLU A 58 -9.01 12.43 -0.25
N ALA A 59 -8.96 11.57 -1.27
CA ALA A 59 -8.74 10.14 -1.10
C ALA A 59 -7.41 9.85 -0.39
N LEU A 60 -6.32 10.48 -0.83
CA LEU A 60 -5.01 10.34 -0.19
C LEU A 60 -5.01 10.85 1.25
N ARG A 61 -5.69 11.97 1.52
CA ARG A 61 -5.82 12.52 2.87
C ARG A 61 -6.57 11.57 3.80
N VAL A 62 -7.62 10.91 3.32
CA VAL A 62 -8.37 9.91 4.10
C VAL A 62 -7.50 8.69 4.37
N LEU A 63 -6.77 8.18 3.37
CA LEU A 63 -5.86 7.03 3.56
C LEU A 63 -4.72 7.33 4.54
N ALA A 64 -4.18 8.55 4.48
CA ALA A 64 -3.18 9.06 5.40
C ALA A 64 -3.71 9.17 6.84
N ALA A 65 -4.98 9.56 6.98
CA ALA A 65 -5.61 9.67 8.28
C ALA A 65 -5.92 8.27 8.82
N SER A 66 -5.40 7.93 9.99
CA SER A 66 -5.71 6.69 10.71
C SER A 66 -7.16 6.65 11.26
N THR A 67 -8.09 7.36 10.63
CA THR A 67 -9.45 7.61 11.09
C THR A 67 -10.22 6.31 11.22
N ASP A 68 -10.10 5.41 10.26
CA ASP A 68 -10.80 4.12 10.28
C ASP A 68 -10.25 3.18 11.34
N GLN A 69 -8.94 3.24 11.61
CA GLN A 69 -8.32 2.51 12.73
C GLN A 69 -8.87 2.95 14.09
N LYS A 70 -9.16 4.25 14.24
CA LYS A 70 -9.75 4.80 15.46
C LYS A 70 -11.26 4.55 15.55
N ARG A 71 -11.97 4.61 14.41
CA ARG A 71 -13.42 4.44 14.34
C ARG A 71 -13.85 2.98 14.47
N PHE A 72 -13.06 2.06 13.95
CA PHE A 72 -13.32 0.62 13.97
C PHE A 72 -12.11 -0.12 14.56
N PRO A 73 -11.91 -0.03 15.89
CA PRO A 73 -10.82 -0.75 16.53
C PRO A 73 -10.99 -2.26 16.33
N ARG A 74 -9.92 -2.95 15.91
CA ARG A 74 -9.95 -4.41 15.82
C ARG A 74 -10.15 -4.98 17.23
N ARG A 75 -11.23 -5.75 17.41
CA ARG A 75 -11.51 -6.45 18.67
C ARG A 75 -10.58 -7.64 18.89
N TYR A 76 -10.10 -8.24 17.81
CA TYR A 76 -9.27 -9.43 17.84
C TYR A 76 -7.97 -9.20 17.08
N THR A 77 -6.87 -9.72 17.63
CA THR A 77 -5.54 -9.73 17.01
C THR A 77 -5.33 -10.93 16.10
N SER A 78 -6.20 -11.94 16.20
CA SER A 78 -6.22 -13.14 15.35
C SER A 78 -7.14 -12.99 14.15
N THR A 79 -6.76 -13.62 13.05
CA THR A 79 -7.55 -13.70 11.81
C THR A 79 -8.62 -14.78 11.94
N ALA A 80 -9.57 -14.89 10.98
CA ALA A 80 -10.62 -15.92 10.98
C ALA A 80 -10.08 -17.38 11.04
N THR A 81 -8.79 -17.58 10.72
CA THR A 81 -8.07 -18.85 10.81
C THR A 81 -7.42 -19.10 12.18
N GLY A 82 -7.59 -18.20 13.16
CA GLY A 82 -6.95 -18.29 14.48
C GLY A 82 -5.48 -17.86 14.50
N ILE A 83 -4.91 -17.50 13.36
CA ILE A 83 -3.50 -17.10 13.21
C ILE A 83 -3.34 -15.62 13.62
N THR A 84 -2.33 -15.33 14.44
CA THR A 84 -1.98 -13.94 14.83
C THR A 84 -1.35 -13.17 13.67
N SER A 85 -1.32 -11.84 13.74
CA SER A 85 -0.68 -11.04 12.67
C SER A 85 0.80 -11.40 12.47
N GLU A 86 1.50 -11.72 13.56
CA GLU A 86 2.92 -12.08 13.55
C GLU A 86 3.17 -13.43 12.85
N GLN A 87 2.35 -14.43 13.18
CA GLN A 87 2.38 -15.73 12.52
C GLN A 87 2.03 -15.62 11.03
N CYS A 88 1.08 -14.73 10.68
CA CYS A 88 0.73 -14.46 9.30
C CYS A 88 1.88 -13.80 8.53
N SER A 89 2.56 -12.81 9.12
CA SER A 89 3.74 -12.20 8.49
C SER A 89 4.87 -13.21 8.31
N GLN A 90 5.14 -14.05 9.31
CA GLN A 90 6.17 -15.09 9.22
C GLN A 90 5.87 -16.08 8.10
N ALA A 91 4.62 -16.52 7.96
CA ALA A 91 4.24 -17.44 6.89
C ALA A 91 4.30 -16.81 5.50
N ILE A 92 3.94 -15.52 5.39
CA ILE A 92 4.08 -14.78 4.14
C ILE A 92 5.56 -14.64 3.77
N ASP A 93 6.42 -14.28 4.72
CA ASP A 93 7.86 -14.17 4.50
C ASP A 93 8.46 -15.53 4.13
N GLU A 94 8.11 -16.60 4.84
CA GLU A 94 8.55 -17.96 4.53
C GLU A 94 8.12 -18.37 3.12
N TYR A 95 6.88 -18.10 2.73
CA TYR A 95 6.38 -18.41 1.38
C TYR A 95 7.11 -17.57 0.30
N LEU A 96 7.27 -16.27 0.52
CA LEU A 96 7.96 -15.38 -0.43
C LEU A 96 9.46 -15.71 -0.54
N HIS A 97 10.10 -16.22 0.51
CA HIS A 97 11.51 -16.60 0.49
C HIS A 97 11.74 -18.04 0.00
N ASN A 98 10.81 -18.98 0.24
CA ASN A 98 10.90 -20.34 -0.29
C ASN A 98 10.63 -20.42 -1.80
N THR A 99 9.93 -19.47 -2.41
CA THR A 99 9.69 -19.46 -3.88
C THR A 99 10.95 -19.23 -4.73
N LYS A 100 12.13 -19.01 -4.14
CA LYS A 100 13.41 -19.07 -4.87
C LYS A 100 13.94 -20.50 -5.05
N ALA A 101 13.30 -21.50 -4.45
CA ALA A 101 13.62 -22.90 -4.63
C ALA A 101 12.39 -23.64 -5.17
N SER A 102 12.53 -24.24 -6.36
CA SER A 102 11.54 -25.10 -7.04
C SER A 102 10.39 -24.37 -7.77
N GLU A 103 10.58 -24.23 -9.08
CA GLU A 103 9.53 -23.97 -10.08
C GLU A 103 8.57 -25.16 -10.31
N GLY A 104 8.60 -26.20 -9.48
CA GLY A 104 7.91 -27.49 -9.73
C GLY A 104 6.46 -27.61 -9.25
N ASP A 105 6.06 -26.99 -8.13
CA ASP A 105 4.79 -27.30 -7.48
C ASP A 105 3.94 -26.04 -7.24
N ARG A 106 3.30 -25.54 -8.31
CA ARG A 106 2.56 -24.27 -8.29
C ARG A 106 1.14 -24.31 -7.68
N GLU A 107 0.72 -25.40 -7.04
CA GLU A 107 -0.68 -25.55 -6.59
C GLU A 107 -0.87 -25.79 -5.09
N THR A 108 0.16 -25.67 -4.25
CA THR A 108 -0.09 -25.64 -2.80
C THR A 108 -0.42 -24.22 -2.36
N SER A 109 -1.72 -23.91 -2.37
CA SER A 109 -2.26 -22.66 -1.84
C SER A 109 -1.64 -22.33 -0.48
N ILE A 110 -1.32 -21.06 -0.20
CA ILE A 110 -0.73 -20.59 1.07
C ILE A 110 -1.48 -21.15 2.29
N THR A 111 -2.80 -21.39 2.15
CA THR A 111 -3.66 -22.00 3.16
C THR A 111 -3.32 -23.46 3.48
N SER A 112 -2.83 -24.22 2.49
CA SER A 112 -2.42 -25.62 2.65
C SER A 112 -1.06 -25.75 3.35
N ALA A 113 -0.10 -24.87 3.03
CA ALA A 113 1.20 -24.83 3.70
C ALA A 113 1.06 -24.46 5.18
N LEU A 114 0.19 -23.50 5.48
CA LEU A 114 -0.14 -23.07 6.85
C LEU A 114 -0.80 -24.17 7.69
N LYS A 115 -1.76 -24.90 7.13
CA LYS A 115 -2.40 -26.05 7.80
C LYS A 115 -1.41 -27.14 8.19
N LYS A 116 -0.52 -27.49 7.25
CA LYS A 116 0.55 -28.47 7.47
C LYS A 116 1.49 -28.07 8.62
N TRP A 117 1.80 -26.78 8.76
CA TRP A 117 2.68 -26.27 9.82
C TRP A 117 1.99 -26.24 11.20
N LEU A 118 0.69 -25.94 11.23
CA LEU A 118 -0.10 -25.87 12.45
C LEU A 118 -0.62 -27.24 12.95
N ASN A 119 -0.35 -28.32 12.22
CA ASN A 119 -0.85 -29.67 12.51
C ASN A 119 -2.39 -29.74 12.61
N ILE A 120 -3.08 -28.98 11.74
CA ILE A 120 -4.54 -28.91 11.58
C ILE A 120 -4.92 -29.33 10.16
#